data_AF-A0A962E509-F1
#
_entry.id   AF-A0A962E509-F1
#
_cell.length_a   1.000
_cell.length_b   1.000
_cell.length_c   1.000
_cell.angle_alpha   90.00
_cell.angle_beta   90.00
_cell.angle_gamma   90.00
#
_symmetry.space_group_name_H-M   'P 1'
#
loop_
_entity.id
_entity.type
_entity.pdbx_description
1 polymer ?
#
loop_
_entity_poly.entity_id
_entity_poly.type
_entity_poly.pdbx_seq_one_letter_code
_entity_poly.pdbx_strand_id
1 'polypeptide(L)'
;MKLFFAAIMAVFALFAVHAEASTIPQWAINELIEKHSQSPLDREKIGNGVTHFVYLYPTDRPFREDYLQAVQYSATRLRDWYSQELGGYAPTLPAPPAELVLTIQLDNPSSFYGTNNPGGSEYLIFWNNVLNEALPKAGAQFNDPGNAWIFFVDAPAGCGQLSGGGISGIAVMSHNDLRGLIGDVFLECNGFPNGNLTFTPERWIGGQGHELGHAYGLRHPPGCDEGLSSCDAGALMWTGFYTGFPNSTYLRVDDIASLISGSYVAPTGGSSLNYSYTYWNPSEAGWGYNLQHQGDLLYGTWYSYADDGQVMFLTVEATAQSLDSFAGPIYRATGTPFEQINGSQAFTSVTQVGTAQLSFSADRSLTLSYTVNGVAQVKTLERFVFGTTAPNCIGTTSSRENATNYSDLWWNSSEPGWGLTLAHQGDVIFALWYTYGSAGRDQWVSASSLVRQPDGSYQGELQRPASGTPLAQIVGPATTFPVPTVGTAILRFMNGEQGTFEYTLDGVAQTKSIRRFVVVGEEQAKPLCIQ
;
A
#
# COMPACT_ATOMS: atom_id res chain seq x y z
N MET A 1 -2.37 28.15 -44.50
CA MET A 1 -2.21 27.71 -43.10
C MET A 1 -3.02 26.45 -42.72
N LYS A 2 -3.63 25.73 -43.67
CA LYS A 2 -4.25 24.39 -43.44
C LYS A 2 -3.50 23.22 -44.12
N LEU A 3 -2.42 23.51 -44.85
CA LEU A 3 -1.59 22.52 -45.55
C LEU A 3 -0.30 22.14 -44.79
N PHE A 4 0.00 22.79 -43.66
CA PHE A 4 1.22 22.50 -42.87
C PHE A 4 0.98 21.46 -41.76
N PHE A 5 -0.27 21.20 -41.37
CA PHE A 5 -0.62 20.18 -40.37
C PHE A 5 -0.83 18.78 -40.96
N ALA A 6 -1.16 18.67 -42.25
CA ALA A 6 -1.29 17.38 -42.94
C ALA A 6 0.07 16.74 -43.27
N ALA A 7 1.13 17.55 -43.43
CA ALA A 7 2.47 17.07 -43.74
C ALA A 7 3.19 16.46 -42.53
N ILE A 8 2.82 16.84 -41.30
CA ILE A 8 3.37 16.22 -40.09
C ILE A 8 2.71 14.86 -39.83
N MET A 9 1.43 14.68 -40.15
CA MET A 9 0.76 13.36 -40.04
C MET A 9 1.19 12.37 -41.13
N ALA A 10 1.61 12.83 -42.31
CA ALA A 10 1.97 11.96 -43.44
C ALA A 10 3.44 11.47 -43.43
N VAL A 11 4.32 12.10 -42.65
CA VAL A 11 5.72 11.66 -42.52
C VAL A 11 5.89 10.59 -41.42
N PHE A 12 4.91 10.44 -40.52
CA PHE A 12 4.89 9.32 -39.56
C PHE A 12 4.36 8.00 -40.15
N ALA A 13 3.71 8.04 -41.31
CA ALA A 13 3.06 6.86 -41.91
C ALA A 13 3.97 5.98 -42.78
N LEU A 14 5.29 6.23 -42.85
CA LEU A 14 6.18 5.47 -43.75
C LEU A 14 7.52 4.99 -43.17
N PHE A 15 7.82 5.25 -41.89
CA PHE A 15 9.02 4.71 -41.24
C PHE A 15 8.78 4.53 -39.73
N ALA A 16 8.04 3.48 -39.34
CA ALA A 16 7.94 3.09 -37.93
C ALA A 16 7.31 1.70 -37.75
N VAL A 17 8.14 0.66 -37.77
CA VAL A 17 7.91 -0.50 -36.88
C VAL A 17 8.47 -0.07 -35.53
N HIS A 18 7.77 0.86 -34.88
CA HIS A 18 8.07 1.31 -33.52
C HIS A 18 6.90 0.89 -32.65
N ALA A 19 7.19 0.46 -31.42
CA ALA A 19 6.22 0.03 -30.44
C ALA A 19 5.26 1.19 -30.06
N GLU A 20 4.30 1.50 -30.92
CA GLU A 20 3.04 2.05 -30.46
C GLU A 20 2.43 0.99 -29.53
N ALA A 21 1.74 1.42 -28.47
CA ALA A 21 0.94 0.52 -27.65
C ALA A 21 -0.15 -0.07 -28.57
N SER A 22 0.17 -1.16 -29.27
CA SER A 22 -0.71 -1.77 -30.25
C SER A 22 -1.22 -3.07 -29.67
N THR A 23 -2.53 -3.17 -29.51
CA THR A 23 -3.19 -4.40 -29.08
C THR A 23 -2.79 -5.57 -29.97
N ILE A 24 -2.36 -6.68 -29.39
CA ILE A 24 -2.13 -7.92 -30.14
C ILE A 24 -3.45 -8.30 -30.82
N PRO A 25 -3.50 -8.42 -32.16
CA PRO A 25 -4.76 -8.68 -32.84
C PRO A 25 -5.40 -10.01 -32.42
N GLN A 26 -6.73 -10.07 -32.34
CA GLN A 26 -7.43 -11.27 -31.86
C GLN A 26 -7.07 -12.56 -32.64
N TRP A 27 -6.80 -12.45 -33.95
CA TRP A 27 -6.37 -13.60 -34.76
C TRP A 27 -5.03 -14.17 -34.29
N ALA A 28 -4.10 -13.30 -33.85
CA ALA A 28 -2.79 -13.68 -33.36
C ALA A 28 -2.91 -14.35 -31.99
N ILE A 29 -3.80 -13.83 -31.13
CA ILE A 29 -4.12 -14.44 -29.83
C ILE A 29 -4.65 -15.88 -30.04
N ASN A 30 -5.57 -16.06 -30.98
CA ASN A 30 -6.13 -17.38 -31.27
C ASN A 30 -5.06 -18.37 -31.76
N GLU A 31 -4.14 -17.94 -32.62
CA GLU A 31 -3.00 -18.76 -33.07
C GLU A 31 -2.10 -19.19 -31.90
N LEU A 32 -1.79 -18.27 -30.98
CA LEU A 32 -0.97 -18.56 -29.81
C LEU A 32 -1.65 -19.56 -28.86
N ILE A 33 -2.95 -19.41 -28.61
CA ILE A 33 -3.74 -20.35 -27.81
C ILE A 33 -3.72 -21.75 -28.45
N GLU A 34 -3.99 -21.84 -29.75
CA GLU A 34 -4.03 -23.12 -30.47
C GLU A 34 -2.69 -23.86 -30.38
N LYS A 35 -1.58 -23.14 -30.51
CA LYS A 35 -0.24 -23.74 -30.52
C LYS A 35 0.31 -24.07 -29.13
N HIS A 36 0.10 -23.21 -28.14
CA HIS A 36 0.91 -23.22 -26.91
C HIS A 36 0.15 -23.62 -25.64
N SER A 37 -1.18 -23.68 -25.68
CA SER A 37 -2.00 -24.06 -24.51
C SER A 37 -2.00 -25.57 -24.19
N GLN A 38 -1.23 -26.39 -24.90
CA GLN A 38 -1.07 -27.83 -24.63
C GLN A 38 0.31 -28.20 -24.05
N SER A 39 1.16 -27.21 -23.77
CA SER A 39 2.48 -27.46 -23.16
C SER A 39 2.33 -28.09 -21.77
N PRO A 40 3.17 -29.07 -21.38
CA PRO A 40 3.08 -29.70 -20.06
C PRO A 40 3.25 -28.68 -18.91
N LEU A 41 2.35 -28.74 -17.93
CA LEU A 41 2.38 -27.92 -16.71
C LEU A 41 2.96 -28.71 -15.54
N ASP A 42 3.91 -28.11 -14.83
CA ASP A 42 4.47 -28.65 -13.58
C ASP A 42 4.10 -27.74 -12.40
N ARG A 43 2.88 -27.92 -11.86
CA ARG A 43 2.31 -27.07 -10.79
C ARG A 43 3.05 -27.20 -9.46
N GLU A 44 3.70 -28.33 -9.20
CA GLU A 44 4.51 -28.51 -7.98
C GLU A 44 5.75 -27.62 -8.02
N LYS A 45 6.33 -27.43 -9.21
CA LYS A 45 7.52 -26.58 -9.41
C LYS A 45 7.21 -25.09 -9.44
N ILE A 46 6.12 -24.68 -10.11
CA ILE A 46 5.89 -23.26 -10.45
C ILE A 46 4.88 -22.54 -9.54
N GLY A 47 4.14 -23.27 -8.70
CA GLY A 47 3.13 -22.68 -7.81
C GLY A 47 1.85 -22.22 -8.52
N ASN A 48 1.06 -21.42 -7.81
CA ASN A 48 -0.22 -20.87 -8.27
C ASN A 48 -0.41 -19.43 -7.76
N GLY A 49 -0.94 -18.58 -8.62
CA GLY A 49 -1.07 -17.14 -8.49
C GLY A 49 0.23 -16.36 -8.66
N VAL A 50 1.30 -16.96 -9.20
CA VAL A 50 2.65 -16.40 -9.20
C VAL A 50 3.00 -15.77 -10.55
N THR A 51 3.69 -14.63 -10.51
CA THR A 51 4.29 -13.96 -11.68
C THR A 51 5.78 -14.31 -11.75
N HIS A 52 6.18 -15.00 -12.82
CA HIS A 52 7.55 -15.49 -13.03
C HIS A 52 8.30 -14.64 -14.04
N PHE A 53 9.49 -14.19 -13.67
CA PHE A 53 10.43 -13.53 -14.58
C PHE A 53 11.46 -14.54 -15.07
N VAL A 54 11.72 -14.57 -16.38
CA VAL A 54 12.59 -15.57 -16.98
C VAL A 54 13.60 -14.90 -17.89
N TYR A 55 14.90 -15.15 -17.68
CA TYR A 55 15.97 -14.71 -18.57
C TYR A 55 16.43 -15.87 -19.45
N LEU A 56 16.21 -15.74 -20.76
CA LEU A 56 16.59 -16.71 -21.78
C LEU A 56 17.84 -16.24 -22.54
N TYR A 57 18.84 -17.12 -22.66
CA TYR A 57 20.06 -16.84 -23.43
C TYR A 57 20.34 -17.94 -24.48
N PRO A 58 20.43 -17.59 -25.77
CA PRO A 58 20.75 -18.50 -26.87
C PRO A 58 22.14 -19.16 -26.79
N THR A 59 22.36 -20.23 -27.56
CA THR A 59 23.63 -21.01 -27.54
C THR A 59 24.87 -20.22 -27.98
N ASP A 60 24.68 -19.18 -28.81
CA ASP A 60 25.73 -18.28 -29.31
C ASP A 60 25.90 -17.03 -28.44
N ARG A 61 25.13 -16.91 -27.35
CA ARG A 61 25.22 -15.79 -26.41
C ARG A 61 25.82 -16.26 -25.08
N PRO A 62 26.84 -15.56 -24.56
CA PRO A 62 27.30 -15.84 -23.21
C PRO A 62 26.20 -15.46 -22.22
N PHE A 63 26.12 -16.20 -21.11
CA PHE A 63 25.33 -15.76 -19.97
C PHE A 63 25.79 -14.38 -19.50
N ARG A 64 24.84 -13.45 -19.33
CA ARG A 64 25.09 -12.07 -18.92
C ARG A 64 24.54 -11.81 -17.53
N GLU A 65 25.45 -11.69 -16.56
CA GLU A 65 25.11 -11.41 -15.16
C GLU A 65 24.42 -10.05 -14.99
N ASP A 66 24.83 -9.04 -15.76
CA ASP A 66 24.22 -7.71 -15.74
C ASP A 66 22.78 -7.71 -16.28
N TYR A 67 22.46 -8.55 -17.26
CA TYR A 67 21.07 -8.77 -17.68
C TYR A 67 20.25 -9.46 -16.60
N LEU A 68 20.78 -10.51 -15.95
CA LEU A 68 20.09 -11.15 -14.82
C LEU A 68 19.76 -10.12 -13.73
N GLN A 69 20.75 -9.34 -13.31
CA GLN A 69 20.58 -8.32 -12.26
C GLN A 69 19.58 -7.24 -12.68
N ALA A 70 19.59 -6.83 -13.94
CA ALA A 70 18.65 -5.83 -14.43
C ALA A 70 17.20 -6.35 -14.48
N VAL A 71 16.98 -7.62 -14.83
CA VAL A 71 15.66 -8.27 -14.77
C VAL A 71 15.20 -8.46 -13.32
N GLN A 72 16.10 -8.84 -12.39
CA GLN A 72 15.78 -8.90 -10.96
C GLN A 72 15.37 -7.53 -10.41
N TYR A 73 16.11 -6.50 -10.79
CA TYR A 73 15.81 -5.12 -10.41
C TYR A 73 14.46 -4.66 -10.99
N SER A 74 14.17 -4.95 -12.26
CA SER A 74 12.88 -4.58 -12.86
C SER A 74 11.71 -5.32 -12.23
N ALA A 75 11.87 -6.60 -11.90
CA ALA A 75 10.85 -7.41 -11.22
C ALA A 75 10.48 -6.83 -9.85
N THR A 76 11.47 -6.50 -9.02
CA THR A 76 11.22 -5.87 -7.71
C THR A 76 10.63 -4.47 -7.86
N ARG A 77 11.14 -3.67 -8.80
CA ARG A 77 10.65 -2.31 -9.05
C ARG A 77 9.20 -2.30 -9.51
N LEU A 78 8.81 -3.20 -10.40
CA LEU A 78 7.43 -3.35 -10.87
C LEU A 78 6.51 -3.84 -9.76
N ARG A 79 6.90 -4.86 -9.00
CA ARG A 79 6.10 -5.32 -7.85
C ARG A 79 5.80 -4.18 -6.88
N ASP A 80 6.82 -3.40 -6.53
CA ASP A 80 6.68 -2.29 -5.58
C ASP A 80 5.83 -1.15 -6.17
N TRP A 81 5.99 -0.83 -7.45
CA TRP A 81 5.17 0.19 -8.12
C TRP A 81 3.70 -0.23 -8.23
N TYR A 82 3.42 -1.46 -8.70
CA TYR A 82 2.07 -2.01 -8.70
C TYR A 82 1.48 -2.04 -7.29
N SER A 83 2.30 -2.33 -6.28
CA SER A 83 1.83 -2.35 -4.89
C SER A 83 1.34 -0.99 -4.40
N GLN A 84 2.04 0.08 -4.79
CA GLN A 84 1.66 1.46 -4.48
C GLN A 84 0.32 1.82 -5.14
N GLU A 85 0.15 1.46 -6.42
CA GLU A 85 -1.09 1.74 -7.16
C GLU A 85 -2.29 0.91 -6.68
N LEU A 86 -2.06 -0.34 -6.27
CA LEU A 86 -3.12 -1.27 -5.88
C LEU A 86 -3.58 -1.12 -4.42
N GLY A 87 -2.83 -0.43 -3.57
CA GLY A 87 -3.25 -0.08 -2.21
C GLY A 87 -3.47 -1.29 -1.29
N GLY A 88 -2.43 -2.09 -1.06
CA GLY A 88 -2.44 -3.24 -0.13
C GLY A 88 -2.46 -4.62 -0.82
N TYR A 89 -2.35 -4.63 -2.14
CA TYR A 89 -2.10 -5.81 -2.97
C TYR A 89 -0.78 -5.64 -3.71
N ALA A 90 -0.17 -6.72 -4.19
CA ALA A 90 0.94 -6.68 -5.12
C ALA A 90 0.95 -7.94 -6.00
N PRO A 91 1.60 -7.87 -7.17
CA PRO A 91 2.02 -9.06 -7.89
C PRO A 91 2.70 -10.08 -6.97
N THR A 92 2.21 -11.30 -6.96
CA THR A 92 2.86 -12.39 -6.22
C THR A 92 4.10 -12.82 -6.99
N LEU A 93 5.28 -12.81 -6.35
CA LEU A 93 6.53 -13.28 -6.95
C LEU A 93 6.99 -14.59 -6.31
N PRO A 94 7.88 -15.36 -6.96
CA PRO A 94 8.40 -16.62 -6.41
C PRO A 94 9.07 -16.43 -5.04
N ALA A 95 8.92 -17.43 -4.17
CA ALA A 95 9.62 -17.54 -2.90
C ALA A 95 10.52 -18.79 -2.92
N PRO A 96 11.80 -18.70 -2.49
CA PRO A 96 12.47 -17.53 -1.91
C PRO A 96 12.92 -16.48 -2.95
N PRO A 97 13.25 -15.23 -2.53
CA PRO A 97 13.69 -14.16 -3.45
C PRO A 97 14.95 -14.48 -4.28
N ALA A 98 15.73 -15.49 -3.90
CA ALA A 98 16.89 -15.93 -4.67
C ALA A 98 16.50 -16.58 -6.01
N GLU A 99 15.24 -17.00 -6.17
CA GLU A 99 14.68 -17.60 -7.38
C GLU A 99 13.79 -16.62 -8.16
N LEU A 100 13.95 -15.31 -7.90
CA LEU A 100 13.13 -14.26 -8.51
C LEU A 100 13.12 -14.29 -10.03
N VAL A 101 14.24 -14.70 -10.63
CA VAL A 101 14.41 -14.83 -12.08
C VAL A 101 14.94 -16.21 -12.42
N LEU A 102 14.16 -16.96 -13.21
CA LEU A 102 14.59 -18.23 -13.77
C LEU A 102 15.51 -17.99 -14.97
N THR A 103 16.73 -18.53 -14.95
CA THR A 103 17.65 -18.43 -16.09
C THR A 103 17.62 -19.72 -16.91
N ILE A 104 17.38 -19.63 -18.21
CA ILE A 104 17.31 -20.79 -19.11
C ILE A 104 18.25 -20.58 -20.29
N GLN A 105 19.17 -21.52 -20.49
CA GLN A 105 19.90 -21.61 -21.75
C GLN A 105 18.99 -22.22 -22.81
N LEU A 106 18.91 -21.57 -23.96
CA LEU A 106 18.20 -22.08 -25.11
C LEU A 106 19.11 -22.94 -25.99
N ASP A 107 18.51 -23.82 -26.78
CA ASP A 107 19.15 -24.83 -27.62
C ASP A 107 19.50 -24.31 -29.02
N ASN A 108 18.96 -23.15 -29.41
CA ASN A 108 19.18 -22.54 -30.72
C ASN A 108 20.00 -21.24 -30.61
N PRO A 109 20.71 -20.83 -31.68
CA PRO A 109 21.41 -19.54 -31.72
C PRO A 109 20.43 -18.38 -31.83
N SER A 110 20.86 -17.18 -31.43
CA SER A 110 20.03 -15.98 -31.31
C SER A 110 19.29 -15.60 -32.61
N SER A 111 19.88 -15.87 -33.78
CA SER A 111 19.22 -15.61 -35.07
C SER A 111 18.00 -16.52 -35.33
N PHE A 112 17.97 -17.73 -34.76
CA PHE A 112 16.91 -18.72 -34.99
C PHE A 112 15.53 -18.13 -34.68
N TYR A 113 15.40 -17.45 -33.54
CA TYR A 113 14.13 -16.96 -33.03
C TYR A 113 13.47 -15.98 -33.99
N GLY A 114 14.23 -15.10 -34.64
CA GLY A 114 13.70 -14.13 -35.61
C GLY A 114 13.56 -14.64 -37.05
N THR A 115 14.10 -15.82 -37.40
CA THR A 115 14.19 -16.24 -38.82
C THR A 115 13.59 -17.61 -39.13
N ASN A 116 13.55 -18.53 -38.17
CA ASN A 116 13.05 -19.87 -38.43
C ASN A 116 11.51 -19.86 -38.41
N ASN A 117 10.83 -20.09 -39.53
CA ASN A 117 9.37 -20.10 -39.54
C ASN A 117 8.83 -21.43 -38.97
N PRO A 118 8.15 -21.44 -37.81
CA PRO A 118 7.58 -22.66 -37.22
C PRO A 118 6.21 -23.04 -37.82
N GLY A 119 5.81 -22.40 -38.92
CA GLY A 119 4.45 -22.43 -39.48
C GLY A 119 3.56 -21.35 -38.85
N GLY A 120 2.51 -20.91 -39.54
CA GLY A 120 1.60 -19.83 -39.08
C GLY A 120 1.97 -18.44 -39.61
N SER A 121 1.56 -17.39 -38.90
CA SER A 121 1.75 -16.00 -39.33
C SER A 121 3.20 -15.54 -39.16
N GLU A 122 3.72 -14.81 -40.17
CA GLU A 122 5.06 -14.19 -40.10
C GLU A 122 5.22 -13.24 -38.90
N TYR A 123 4.13 -12.55 -38.53
CA TYR A 123 4.06 -11.66 -37.38
C TYR A 123 4.45 -12.35 -36.05
N LEU A 124 4.16 -13.65 -35.91
CA LEU A 124 4.36 -14.41 -34.68
C LEU A 124 5.57 -15.35 -34.72
N ILE A 125 6.44 -15.26 -35.73
CA ILE A 125 7.62 -16.15 -35.84
C ILE A 125 8.46 -16.11 -34.55
N PHE A 126 8.84 -14.90 -34.11
CA PHE A 126 9.62 -14.71 -32.88
C PHE A 126 8.95 -15.34 -31.65
N TRP A 127 7.69 -14.96 -31.39
CA TRP A 127 6.90 -15.48 -30.28
C TRP A 127 6.76 -17.00 -30.31
N ASN A 128 6.41 -17.57 -31.45
CA ASN A 128 6.23 -19.00 -31.59
C ASN A 128 7.53 -19.76 -31.32
N ASN A 129 8.66 -19.30 -31.86
CA ASN A 129 9.96 -19.94 -31.61
C ASN A 129 10.37 -19.84 -30.13
N VAL A 130 10.19 -18.67 -29.51
CA VAL A 130 10.50 -18.48 -28.08
C VAL A 130 9.63 -19.40 -27.23
N LEU A 131 8.32 -19.38 -27.41
CA LEU A 131 7.38 -20.13 -26.57
C LEU A 131 7.48 -21.65 -26.78
N ASN A 132 7.71 -22.12 -28.01
CA ASN A 132 7.94 -23.55 -28.31
C ASN A 132 9.06 -24.14 -27.46
N GLU A 133 10.08 -23.33 -27.15
CA GLU A 133 11.26 -23.79 -26.43
C GLU A 133 11.24 -23.43 -24.94
N ALA A 134 10.82 -22.21 -24.61
CA ALA A 134 10.84 -21.68 -23.26
C ALA A 134 9.78 -22.33 -22.37
N LEU A 135 8.55 -22.56 -22.88
CA LEU A 135 7.45 -23.07 -22.06
C LEU A 135 7.76 -24.46 -21.47
N PRO A 136 8.19 -25.46 -22.26
CA PRO A 136 8.53 -26.78 -21.71
C PRO A 136 9.72 -26.73 -20.73
N LYS A 137 10.73 -25.89 -20.98
CA LYS A 137 11.91 -25.75 -20.10
C LYS A 137 11.57 -25.05 -18.78
N ALA A 138 10.68 -24.06 -18.82
CA ALA A 138 10.18 -23.37 -17.64
C ALA A 138 9.18 -24.22 -16.83
N GLY A 139 8.49 -25.16 -17.48
CA GLY A 139 7.32 -25.85 -16.92
C GLY A 139 6.05 -25.01 -17.01
N ALA A 140 6.04 -24.02 -17.92
CA ALA A 140 4.97 -23.04 -18.11
C ALA A 140 4.02 -23.46 -19.24
N GLN A 141 2.86 -22.81 -19.29
CA GLN A 141 1.89 -22.99 -20.37
C GLN A 141 1.27 -21.64 -20.74
N PHE A 142 0.98 -21.44 -22.02
CA PHE A 142 0.26 -20.27 -22.48
C PHE A 142 -1.20 -20.31 -22.03
N ASN A 143 -1.74 -19.18 -21.56
CA ASN A 143 -3.09 -19.08 -21.03
C ASN A 143 -3.33 -19.97 -19.78
N ASP A 144 -2.29 -20.18 -18.96
CA ASP A 144 -2.46 -20.78 -17.63
C ASP A 144 -3.18 -19.78 -16.70
N PRO A 145 -4.39 -20.07 -16.22
CA PRO A 145 -5.09 -19.19 -15.28
C PRO A 145 -4.39 -19.12 -13.91
N GLY A 146 -3.46 -20.04 -13.66
CA GLY A 146 -2.74 -20.12 -12.41
C GLY A 146 -1.52 -19.21 -12.33
N ASN A 147 -0.89 -18.78 -13.43
CA ASN A 147 0.37 -18.04 -13.33
C ASN A 147 0.55 -17.04 -14.48
N ALA A 148 1.32 -16.00 -14.21
CA ALA A 148 1.78 -15.06 -15.22
C ALA A 148 3.28 -15.24 -15.47
N TRP A 149 3.72 -14.99 -16.71
CA TRP A 149 5.09 -15.20 -17.13
C TRP A 149 5.58 -14.02 -17.94
N ILE A 150 6.80 -13.58 -17.68
CA ILE A 150 7.50 -12.60 -18.52
C ILE A 150 8.87 -13.18 -18.93
N PHE A 151 9.03 -13.40 -20.24
CA PHE A 151 10.23 -14.00 -20.83
C PHE A 151 11.09 -12.92 -21.48
N PHE A 152 12.30 -12.71 -20.98
CA PHE A 152 13.32 -11.85 -21.58
C PHE A 152 14.27 -12.68 -22.42
N VAL A 153 14.34 -12.40 -23.71
CA VAL A 153 15.12 -13.21 -24.65
C VAL A 153 16.29 -12.40 -25.18
N ASP A 154 17.52 -12.86 -24.99
CA ASP A 154 18.72 -12.25 -25.62
C ASP A 154 18.82 -12.64 -27.11
N ALA A 155 17.74 -12.41 -27.85
CA ALA A 155 17.61 -12.65 -29.28
C ALA A 155 16.79 -11.53 -29.96
N PRO A 156 17.17 -11.14 -31.19
CA PRO A 156 16.39 -10.20 -31.98
C PRO A 156 15.16 -10.86 -32.62
N ALA A 157 14.05 -10.13 -32.62
CA ALA A 157 12.92 -10.44 -33.49
C ALA A 157 13.25 -10.04 -34.94
N GLY A 158 12.67 -10.75 -35.90
CA GLY A 158 12.79 -10.38 -37.31
C GLY A 158 12.03 -9.09 -37.64
N CYS A 159 12.39 -8.43 -38.74
CA CYS A 159 11.70 -7.23 -39.18
C CYS A 159 10.20 -7.51 -39.44
N GLY A 160 9.32 -6.68 -38.90
CA GLY A 160 7.86 -6.82 -39.02
C GLY A 160 7.22 -7.86 -38.11
N GLN A 161 8.02 -8.51 -37.25
CA GLN A 161 7.52 -9.45 -36.24
C GLN A 161 7.17 -8.72 -34.94
N LEU A 162 6.28 -9.31 -34.15
CA LEU A 162 6.03 -8.87 -32.79
C LEU A 162 7.27 -9.10 -31.92
N SER A 163 7.95 -8.02 -31.55
CA SER A 163 9.20 -8.06 -30.79
C SER A 163 8.96 -8.14 -29.28
N GLY A 164 8.08 -7.28 -28.78
CA GLY A 164 7.66 -7.22 -27.38
C GLY A 164 6.15 -7.16 -27.28
N GLY A 165 5.57 -7.81 -26.27
CA GLY A 165 4.12 -7.78 -26.06
C GLY A 165 3.67 -8.60 -24.86
N GLY A 166 2.42 -8.43 -24.43
CA GLY A 166 1.78 -9.26 -23.42
C GLY A 166 0.34 -9.61 -23.74
N ILE A 167 -0.09 -10.82 -23.39
CA ILE A 167 -1.47 -11.30 -23.46
C ILE A 167 -1.61 -12.65 -22.74
N SER A 168 -2.79 -12.95 -22.18
CA SER A 168 -3.18 -14.30 -21.71
C SER A 168 -2.14 -14.96 -20.77
N GLY A 169 -1.72 -14.23 -19.74
CA GLY A 169 -0.76 -14.71 -18.75
C GLY A 169 0.69 -14.72 -19.23
N ILE A 170 0.99 -14.28 -20.45
CA ILE A 170 2.36 -14.28 -20.99
C ILE A 170 2.74 -12.92 -21.54
N ALA A 171 3.95 -12.48 -21.20
CA ALA A 171 4.67 -11.41 -21.85
C ALA A 171 6.00 -11.93 -22.41
N VAL A 172 6.36 -11.51 -23.63
CA VAL A 172 7.65 -11.83 -24.26
C VAL A 172 8.35 -10.54 -24.59
N MET A 173 9.59 -10.41 -24.13
CA MET A 173 10.46 -9.25 -24.25
C MET A 173 11.69 -9.63 -25.06
N SER A 174 12.00 -8.84 -26.08
CA SER A 174 13.12 -9.07 -26.99
C SER A 174 14.45 -8.60 -26.42
N HIS A 175 15.54 -8.82 -27.15
CA HIS A 175 16.85 -8.36 -26.71
C HIS A 175 16.94 -6.83 -26.48
N ASN A 176 16.13 -6.02 -27.16
CA ASN A 176 16.14 -4.58 -26.95
C ASN A 176 15.58 -4.19 -25.58
N ASP A 177 14.68 -5.00 -25.01
CA ASP A 177 14.17 -4.80 -23.66
C ASP A 177 15.26 -5.07 -22.62
N LEU A 178 16.08 -6.12 -22.81
CA LEU A 178 17.27 -6.40 -21.99
C LEU A 178 18.33 -5.30 -22.12
N ARG A 179 18.61 -4.85 -23.35
CA ARG A 179 19.55 -3.74 -23.61
C ARG A 179 19.08 -2.46 -22.94
N GLY A 180 17.80 -2.15 -23.08
CA GLY A 180 17.17 -0.98 -22.49
C GLY A 180 17.24 -0.96 -20.97
N LEU A 181 17.07 -2.12 -20.33
CA LEU A 181 17.18 -2.27 -18.88
C LEU A 181 18.56 -1.90 -18.32
N ILE A 182 19.63 -2.07 -19.10
CA ILE A 182 20.99 -1.67 -18.72
C ILE A 182 21.42 -0.33 -19.35
N GLY A 183 20.52 0.37 -20.05
CA GLY A 183 20.80 1.64 -20.72
C GLY A 183 21.67 1.53 -21.98
N ASP A 184 21.73 0.36 -22.62
CA ASP A 184 22.45 0.14 -23.87
C ASP A 184 21.61 0.62 -25.09
N VAL A 185 22.28 0.83 -26.22
CA VAL A 185 21.68 1.39 -27.43
C VAL A 185 20.65 0.43 -28.03
N PHE A 186 19.50 0.95 -28.45
CA PHE A 186 18.50 0.20 -29.21
C PHE A 186 19.07 -0.22 -30.57
N LEU A 187 18.82 -1.45 -30.99
CA LEU A 187 19.16 -1.92 -32.34
C LEU A 187 17.90 -2.16 -33.15
N GLU A 188 17.87 -1.66 -34.37
CA GLU A 188 16.83 -2.01 -35.34
C GLU A 188 16.90 -3.50 -35.71
N CYS A 189 15.85 -4.03 -36.33
CA CYS A 189 15.77 -5.46 -36.72
C CYS A 189 16.87 -5.89 -37.71
N ASN A 190 17.53 -4.94 -38.37
CA ASN A 190 18.68 -5.14 -39.25
C ASN A 190 20.04 -5.07 -38.50
N GLY A 191 20.01 -4.84 -37.19
CA GLY A 191 21.19 -4.74 -36.31
C GLY A 191 21.81 -3.35 -36.23
N PHE A 192 21.29 -2.33 -36.92
CA PHE A 192 21.84 -0.98 -36.85
C PHE A 192 21.42 -0.26 -35.57
N PRO A 193 22.35 0.43 -34.88
CA PRO A 193 22.01 1.22 -33.69
C PRO A 193 21.11 2.42 -34.04
N ASN A 194 20.08 2.64 -33.21
CA ASN A 194 19.18 3.78 -33.35
C ASN A 194 19.08 4.56 -32.02
N GLY A 195 19.80 5.69 -31.96
CA GLY A 195 19.82 6.56 -30.79
C GLY A 195 18.49 7.24 -30.48
N ASN A 196 17.61 7.42 -31.48
CA ASN A 196 16.30 8.06 -31.26
C ASN A 196 15.32 7.14 -30.51
N LEU A 197 15.59 5.84 -30.50
CA LEU A 197 14.82 4.83 -29.77
C LEU A 197 15.55 4.32 -28.53
N THR A 198 16.67 4.95 -28.18
CA THR A 198 17.42 4.64 -26.98
C THR A 198 16.90 5.49 -25.84
N PHE A 199 16.17 4.86 -24.93
CA PHE A 199 15.54 5.50 -23.77
C PHE A 199 16.27 5.12 -22.47
N THR A 200 15.95 5.81 -21.38
CA THR A 200 16.46 5.46 -20.05
C THR A 200 15.88 4.10 -19.58
N PRO A 201 16.54 3.41 -18.65
CA PRO A 201 16.03 2.16 -18.10
C PRO A 201 14.59 2.24 -17.58
N GLU A 202 14.17 3.37 -17.02
CA GLU A 202 12.82 3.57 -16.47
C GLU A 202 11.72 3.41 -17.53
N ARG A 203 11.94 3.88 -18.77
CA ARG A 203 10.99 3.66 -19.87
C ARG A 203 10.82 2.17 -20.15
N TRP A 204 11.91 1.41 -20.11
CA TRP A 204 11.88 -0.03 -20.36
C TRP A 204 11.22 -0.79 -19.22
N ILE A 205 11.47 -0.40 -17.97
CA ILE A 205 10.77 -0.97 -16.80
C ILE A 205 9.27 -0.67 -16.89
N GLY A 206 8.89 0.58 -17.20
CA GLY A 206 7.49 0.94 -17.38
C GLY A 206 6.82 0.20 -18.54
N GLY A 207 7.53 0.01 -19.66
CA GLY A 207 7.05 -0.79 -20.79
C GLY A 207 6.82 -2.26 -20.42
N GLN A 208 7.73 -2.86 -19.63
CA GLN A 208 7.50 -4.20 -19.06
C GLN A 208 6.24 -4.22 -18.19
N GLY A 209 6.01 -3.17 -17.40
CA GLY A 209 4.78 -3.02 -16.62
C GLY A 209 3.53 -3.04 -17.52
N HIS A 210 3.52 -2.26 -18.60
CA HIS A 210 2.42 -2.25 -19.57
C HIS A 210 2.12 -3.65 -20.12
N GLU A 211 3.13 -4.35 -20.62
CA GLU A 211 2.94 -5.69 -21.19
C GLU A 211 2.55 -6.73 -20.13
N LEU A 212 3.08 -6.60 -18.92
CA LEU A 212 2.67 -7.43 -17.79
C LEU A 212 1.20 -7.16 -17.41
N GLY A 213 0.74 -5.92 -17.51
CA GLY A 213 -0.67 -5.56 -17.37
C GLY A 213 -1.55 -6.30 -18.37
N HIS A 214 -1.15 -6.38 -19.64
CA HIS A 214 -1.87 -7.19 -20.63
C HIS A 214 -1.83 -8.69 -20.32
N ALA A 215 -0.70 -9.21 -19.84
CA ALA A 215 -0.62 -10.58 -19.36
C ALA A 215 -1.59 -10.84 -18.20
N TYR A 216 -1.80 -9.87 -17.31
CA TYR A 216 -2.81 -9.91 -16.26
C TYR A 216 -4.26 -9.73 -16.75
N GLY A 217 -4.46 -9.44 -18.03
CA GLY A 217 -5.77 -9.30 -18.66
C GLY A 217 -6.27 -7.85 -18.76
N LEU A 218 -5.43 -6.86 -18.46
CA LEU A 218 -5.76 -5.46 -18.69
C LEU A 218 -5.83 -5.13 -20.18
N ARG A 219 -6.61 -4.10 -20.49
CA ARG A 219 -6.81 -3.57 -21.84
C ARG A 219 -6.34 -2.13 -21.89
N HIS A 220 -6.13 -1.64 -23.10
CA HIS A 220 -5.93 -0.21 -23.27
C HIS A 220 -7.13 0.59 -22.78
N PRO A 221 -6.91 1.83 -22.30
CA PRO A 221 -7.98 2.72 -21.88
C PRO A 221 -8.99 2.97 -23.01
N PRO A 222 -10.30 3.10 -22.70
CA PRO A 222 -11.33 3.37 -23.70
C PRO A 222 -11.01 4.59 -24.56
N GLY A 223 -11.14 4.46 -25.87
CA GLY A 223 -10.87 5.53 -26.83
C GLY A 223 -9.41 5.67 -27.27
N CYS A 224 -8.45 4.98 -26.65
CA CYS A 224 -7.04 5.07 -27.04
C CYS A 224 -6.74 4.38 -28.37
N ASP A 225 -7.18 3.13 -28.55
CA ASP A 225 -6.99 2.39 -29.81
C ASP A 225 -7.64 3.09 -31.02
N GLU A 226 -8.70 3.87 -30.77
CA GLU A 226 -9.45 4.62 -31.79
C GLU A 226 -8.91 6.06 -32.00
N GLY A 227 -7.87 6.46 -31.25
CA GLY A 227 -7.29 7.81 -31.31
C GLY A 227 -8.26 8.92 -30.87
N LEU A 228 -9.23 8.60 -30.01
CA LEU A 228 -10.21 9.55 -29.50
C LEU A 228 -9.56 10.49 -28.48
N SER A 229 -10.08 11.71 -28.40
CA SER A 229 -9.64 12.69 -27.39
C SER A 229 -9.97 12.29 -25.95
N SER A 230 -10.80 11.27 -25.75
CA SER A 230 -11.09 10.68 -24.44
C SER A 230 -10.01 9.72 -23.96
N CYS A 231 -9.01 9.41 -24.80
CA CYS A 231 -7.89 8.56 -24.43
C CYS A 231 -7.15 9.10 -23.20
N ASP A 232 -6.99 8.24 -22.22
CA ASP A 232 -6.21 8.53 -21.02
C ASP A 232 -4.73 8.21 -21.28
N ALA A 233 -4.03 9.15 -21.91
CA ALA A 233 -2.67 8.92 -22.36
C ALA A 233 -1.65 8.82 -21.21
N GLY A 234 -2.00 9.25 -20.01
CA GLY A 234 -1.13 9.17 -18.83
C GLY A 234 -1.14 7.82 -18.13
N ALA A 235 -2.07 6.93 -18.49
CA ALA A 235 -2.19 5.61 -17.89
C ALA A 235 -1.02 4.69 -18.28
N LEU A 236 -0.65 3.78 -17.38
CA LEU A 236 0.35 2.73 -17.66
C LEU A 236 -0.07 1.90 -18.88
N MET A 237 -1.36 1.55 -18.98
CA MET A 237 -1.92 0.77 -20.08
C MET A 237 -2.04 1.54 -21.40
N TRP A 238 -1.36 2.68 -21.55
CA TRP A 238 -1.19 3.37 -22.84
C TRP A 238 0.23 3.92 -22.96
N THR A 239 0.41 5.24 -23.07
CA THR A 239 1.73 5.87 -23.28
C THR A 239 2.35 6.44 -22.02
N GLY A 240 1.69 6.33 -20.86
CA GLY A 240 2.17 6.87 -19.58
C GLY A 240 3.55 6.35 -19.19
N PHE A 241 3.89 5.12 -19.59
CA PHE A 241 5.19 4.53 -19.29
C PHE A 241 6.38 5.18 -20.01
N TYR A 242 6.17 5.88 -21.14
CA TYR A 242 7.27 6.42 -21.95
C TYR A 242 8.10 7.49 -21.24
N THR A 243 7.42 8.36 -20.50
CA THR A 243 8.05 9.48 -19.77
C THR A 243 7.54 9.61 -18.34
N GLY A 244 6.45 8.91 -18.01
CA GLY A 244 5.79 9.04 -16.73
C GLY A 244 6.25 8.02 -15.69
N PHE A 245 6.80 6.87 -16.09
CA PHE A 245 7.20 5.85 -15.13
C PHE A 245 8.43 6.28 -14.32
N PRO A 246 8.43 6.15 -12.98
CA PRO A 246 7.34 5.64 -12.14
C PRO A 246 6.39 6.72 -11.58
N ASN A 247 6.76 8.01 -11.67
CA ASN A 247 6.20 9.05 -10.79
C ASN A 247 4.97 9.81 -11.33
N SER A 248 4.68 9.69 -12.62
CA SER A 248 3.64 10.45 -13.33
C SER A 248 2.83 9.61 -14.31
N THR A 249 2.91 8.29 -14.15
CA THR A 249 2.00 7.30 -14.74
C THR A 249 1.23 6.62 -13.61
N TYR A 250 0.09 6.04 -13.92
CA TYR A 250 -0.79 5.40 -12.92
C TYR A 250 -1.57 4.23 -13.53
N LEU A 251 -2.15 3.38 -12.68
CA LEU A 251 -3.23 2.49 -13.07
C LEU A 251 -4.56 3.22 -12.95
N ARG A 252 -5.46 2.99 -13.92
CA ARG A 252 -6.81 3.53 -13.80
C ARG A 252 -7.62 2.72 -12.78
N VAL A 253 -8.73 3.31 -12.31
CA VAL A 253 -9.61 2.65 -11.33
C VAL A 253 -10.16 1.32 -11.83
N ASP A 254 -10.48 1.23 -13.12
CA ASP A 254 -10.92 0.00 -13.78
C ASP A 254 -9.79 -1.05 -13.88
N ASP A 255 -8.56 -0.62 -14.11
CA ASP A 255 -7.38 -1.51 -14.09
C ASP A 255 -7.15 -2.10 -12.71
N ILE A 256 -7.16 -1.26 -11.67
CA ILE A 256 -6.98 -1.66 -10.27
C ILE A 256 -8.04 -2.70 -9.87
N ALA A 257 -9.31 -2.43 -10.18
CA ALA A 257 -10.40 -3.36 -9.87
C ALA A 257 -10.23 -4.71 -10.58
N SER A 258 -9.82 -4.70 -11.85
CA SER A 258 -9.57 -5.92 -12.62
C SER A 258 -8.43 -6.73 -12.02
N LEU A 259 -7.32 -6.09 -11.67
CA LEU A 259 -6.16 -6.75 -11.06
C LEU A 259 -6.50 -7.36 -9.71
N ILE A 260 -7.12 -6.62 -8.79
CA ILE A 260 -7.49 -7.11 -7.44
C ILE A 260 -8.43 -8.31 -7.51
N SER A 261 -9.33 -8.33 -8.49
CA SER A 261 -10.24 -9.47 -8.72
C SER A 261 -9.59 -10.67 -9.43
N GLY A 262 -8.41 -10.45 -10.03
CA GLY A 262 -7.66 -11.44 -10.79
C GLY A 262 -6.81 -12.37 -9.92
N SER A 263 -6.05 -13.24 -10.58
CA SER A 263 -5.32 -14.34 -9.91
C SER A 263 -3.84 -14.03 -9.63
N TYR A 264 -3.30 -12.95 -10.17
CA TYR A 264 -1.85 -12.71 -10.21
C TYR A 264 -1.34 -11.69 -9.18
N VAL A 265 -2.25 -10.99 -8.51
CA VAL A 265 -1.95 -10.13 -7.37
C VAL A 265 -2.57 -10.72 -6.12
N ALA A 266 -1.89 -10.59 -5.00
CA ALA A 266 -2.36 -11.02 -3.70
C ALA A 266 -2.21 -9.87 -2.71
N PRO A 267 -2.96 -9.88 -1.58
CA PRO A 267 -2.71 -8.96 -0.49
C PRO A 267 -1.23 -9.01 -0.07
N THR A 268 -0.56 -7.87 0.02
CA THR A 268 0.84 -7.82 0.46
C THR A 268 0.94 -8.15 1.94
N GLY A 269 1.38 -9.37 2.25
CA GLY A 269 1.81 -9.76 3.59
C GLY A 269 2.95 -8.86 4.07
N GLY A 270 2.59 -7.84 4.84
CA GLY A 270 3.46 -6.74 5.27
C GLY A 270 2.68 -5.46 5.56
N SER A 271 1.50 -5.32 4.94
CA SER A 271 0.48 -4.35 5.34
C SER A 271 -0.91 -4.95 5.35
N SER A 272 -1.44 -5.22 6.55
CA SER A 272 -2.83 -5.64 6.74
C SER A 272 -3.76 -4.44 6.87
N LEU A 273 -5.04 -4.65 6.58
CA LEU A 273 -6.12 -3.75 6.99
C LEU A 273 -5.96 -3.42 8.47
N ASN A 274 -5.96 -2.12 8.80
CA ASN A 274 -5.72 -1.66 10.16
C ASN A 274 -6.78 -0.63 10.57
N TYR A 275 -7.49 -0.92 11.67
CA TYR A 275 -8.57 -0.07 12.17
C TYR A 275 -8.07 0.97 13.19
N SER A 276 -6.76 1.22 13.24
CA SER A 276 -6.24 2.25 14.14
C SER A 276 -6.67 3.62 13.66
N TYR A 277 -7.46 4.29 14.50
CA TYR A 277 -7.91 5.65 14.25
C TYR A 277 -8.54 6.23 15.52
N THR A 278 -8.75 7.54 15.54
CA THR A 278 -9.62 8.19 16.52
C THR A 278 -11.04 8.26 15.96
N TYR A 279 -11.99 7.62 16.62
CA TYR A 279 -13.38 7.54 16.21
C TYR A 279 -14.25 8.45 17.08
N TRP A 280 -15.27 9.05 16.47
CA TRP A 280 -16.18 9.96 17.16
C TRP A 280 -17.57 9.94 16.51
N ASN A 281 -18.56 10.50 17.20
CA ASN A 281 -19.87 10.79 16.61
C ASN A 281 -20.06 12.32 16.57
N PRO A 282 -20.17 12.94 15.38
CA PRO A 282 -20.31 14.38 15.26
C PRO A 282 -21.58 14.93 15.92
N SER A 283 -22.65 14.12 16.00
CA SER A 283 -23.90 14.50 16.69
C SER A 283 -23.77 14.44 18.21
N GLU A 284 -22.72 13.80 18.73
CA GLU A 284 -22.46 13.61 20.16
C GLU A 284 -21.09 14.18 20.58
N ALA A 285 -20.68 15.30 19.97
CA ALA A 285 -19.37 15.89 20.21
C ALA A 285 -19.05 16.06 21.72
N GLY A 286 -17.81 15.75 22.11
CA GLY A 286 -17.32 15.87 23.50
C GLY A 286 -16.86 14.55 24.12
N TRP A 287 -17.08 13.43 23.45
CA TRP A 287 -16.51 12.12 23.79
C TRP A 287 -15.93 11.48 22.52
N GLY A 288 -15.17 10.40 22.68
CA GLY A 288 -14.67 9.64 21.53
C GLY A 288 -13.83 8.46 21.94
N TYR A 289 -13.35 7.74 20.93
CA TYR A 289 -12.75 6.44 21.13
C TYR A 289 -11.58 6.23 20.18
N ASN A 290 -10.39 6.09 20.72
CA ASN A 290 -9.20 5.80 19.94
C ASN A 290 -8.87 4.32 19.97
N LEU A 291 -8.44 3.79 18.83
CA LEU A 291 -8.09 2.40 18.65
C LEU A 291 -6.64 2.26 18.13
N GLN A 292 -5.92 1.28 18.66
CA GLN A 292 -4.76 0.67 17.99
C GLN A 292 -5.05 -0.79 17.66
N HIS A 293 -4.90 -1.14 16.38
CA HIS A 293 -4.95 -2.49 15.85
C HIS A 293 -3.54 -3.05 15.73
N GLN A 294 -3.24 -4.06 16.55
CA GLN A 294 -1.95 -4.75 16.62
C GLN A 294 -2.16 -6.26 16.53
N GLY A 295 -1.78 -6.89 15.42
CA GLY A 295 -2.12 -8.30 15.16
C GLY A 295 -3.62 -8.54 15.29
N ASP A 296 -4.04 -9.55 16.06
CA ASP A 296 -5.45 -9.84 16.36
C ASP A 296 -6.05 -9.00 17.50
N LEU A 297 -5.32 -8.00 18.01
CA LEU A 297 -5.72 -7.19 19.15
C LEU A 297 -6.11 -5.76 18.75
N LEU A 298 -7.24 -5.30 19.27
CA LEU A 298 -7.58 -3.88 19.37
C LEU A 298 -7.43 -3.41 20.82
N TYR A 299 -6.51 -2.46 21.02
CA TYR A 299 -6.44 -1.70 22.26
C TYR A 299 -7.14 -0.36 22.07
N GLY A 300 -8.18 -0.12 22.87
CA GLY A 300 -9.02 1.06 22.80
C GLY A 300 -8.86 1.96 24.02
N THR A 301 -8.83 3.27 23.80
CA THR A 301 -8.91 4.28 24.85
C THR A 301 -10.12 5.17 24.62
N TRP A 302 -11.01 5.23 25.60
CA TRP A 302 -12.31 5.87 25.51
C TRP A 302 -12.41 6.99 26.53
N TYR A 303 -12.56 8.22 26.06
CA TYR A 303 -12.81 9.36 26.94
C TYR A 303 -14.31 9.66 26.98
N SER A 304 -14.84 9.79 28.19
CA SER A 304 -16.25 10.05 28.45
C SER A 304 -16.42 10.68 29.84
N TYR A 305 -17.60 10.56 30.42
CA TYR A 305 -17.97 11.12 31.71
C TYR A 305 -18.59 10.06 32.62
N ALA A 306 -18.21 10.09 33.89
CA ALA A 306 -18.78 9.25 34.94
C ALA A 306 -20.20 9.71 35.32
N ASP A 307 -20.88 8.96 36.20
CA ASP A 307 -22.25 9.23 36.63
C ASP A 307 -22.43 10.59 37.34
N ASP A 308 -21.37 11.12 37.92
CA ASP A 308 -21.33 12.46 38.52
C ASP A 308 -20.92 13.57 37.53
N GLY A 309 -20.81 13.25 36.24
CA GLY A 309 -20.48 14.17 35.16
C GLY A 309 -19.01 14.55 35.07
N GLN A 310 -18.14 13.99 35.92
CA GLN A 310 -16.70 14.26 35.84
C GLN A 310 -16.06 13.47 34.70
N VAL A 311 -14.99 14.03 34.13
CA VAL A 311 -14.18 13.35 33.11
C VAL A 311 -13.74 11.97 33.60
N MET A 312 -13.77 10.99 32.69
CA MET A 312 -13.49 9.59 32.96
C MET A 312 -12.84 8.99 31.72
N PHE A 313 -11.94 8.02 31.89
CA PHE A 313 -11.49 7.21 30.77
C PHE A 313 -11.69 5.73 31.02
N LEU A 314 -11.94 5.01 29.94
CA LEU A 314 -12.04 3.57 29.91
C LEU A 314 -11.00 3.03 28.93
N THR A 315 -10.51 1.83 29.19
CA THR A 315 -9.67 1.09 28.26
C THR A 315 -10.37 -0.18 27.83
N VAL A 316 -10.17 -0.57 26.59
CA VAL A 316 -10.75 -1.80 26.03
C VAL A 316 -9.62 -2.62 25.45
N GLU A 317 -9.61 -3.91 25.76
CA GLU A 317 -8.69 -4.86 25.16
C GLU A 317 -9.54 -5.91 24.45
N ALA A 318 -9.65 -5.82 23.13
CA ALA A 318 -10.57 -6.63 22.33
C ALA A 318 -9.80 -7.50 21.34
N THR A 319 -10.18 -8.76 21.21
CA THR A 319 -9.56 -9.72 20.28
C THR A 319 -10.46 -9.98 19.08
N ALA A 320 -9.83 -10.26 17.94
CA ALA A 320 -10.53 -10.56 16.69
C ALA A 320 -11.48 -11.76 16.86
N GLN A 321 -12.71 -11.58 16.41
CA GLN A 321 -13.75 -12.61 16.28
C GLN A 321 -13.94 -13.00 14.81
N SER A 322 -13.73 -12.02 13.91
CA SER A 322 -13.64 -12.15 12.47
C SER A 322 -12.77 -11.01 11.93
N LEU A 323 -12.60 -10.91 10.61
CA LEU A 323 -11.80 -9.85 9.99
C LEU A 323 -12.23 -8.44 10.42
N ASP A 324 -13.53 -8.19 10.45
CA ASP A 324 -14.12 -6.87 10.74
C ASP A 324 -14.78 -6.79 12.12
N SER A 325 -14.57 -7.76 13.01
CA SER A 325 -15.20 -7.76 14.33
C SER A 325 -14.27 -8.17 15.46
N PHE A 326 -14.34 -7.44 16.57
CA PHE A 326 -13.54 -7.64 17.78
C PHE A 326 -14.42 -7.58 19.01
N ALA A 327 -14.05 -8.31 20.06
CA ALA A 327 -14.78 -8.27 21.33
C ALA A 327 -13.84 -8.40 22.52
N GLY A 328 -14.18 -7.75 23.64
CA GLY A 328 -13.37 -7.84 24.85
C GLY A 328 -13.87 -7.06 26.04
N PRO A 329 -13.18 -7.21 27.19
CA PRO A 329 -13.48 -6.48 28.41
C PRO A 329 -13.21 -4.97 28.32
N ILE A 330 -14.01 -4.21 29.07
CA ILE A 330 -13.82 -2.78 29.32
C ILE A 330 -13.32 -2.61 30.76
N TYR A 331 -12.26 -1.83 30.94
CA TYR A 331 -11.64 -1.56 32.22
C TYR A 331 -11.69 -0.08 32.58
N ARG A 332 -11.67 0.18 33.90
CA ARG A 332 -11.45 1.50 34.49
C ARG A 332 -10.35 1.40 35.53
N ALA A 333 -9.52 2.44 35.62
CA ALA A 333 -8.42 2.48 36.56
C ALA A 333 -8.52 3.65 37.54
N THR A 334 -7.92 3.50 38.72
CA THR A 334 -7.53 4.62 39.60
C THR A 334 -6.02 4.69 39.63
N GLY A 335 -5.44 5.82 40.04
CA GLY A 335 -3.99 5.97 39.99
C GLY A 335 -3.39 7.11 40.79
N THR A 336 -2.09 7.29 40.63
CA THR A 336 -1.30 8.37 41.20
C THR A 336 -1.56 9.66 40.44
N PRO A 337 -1.89 10.79 41.12
CA PRO A 337 -2.11 12.08 40.48
C PRO A 337 -0.95 12.47 39.54
N PHE A 338 -1.26 13.08 38.41
CA PHE A 338 -0.29 13.35 37.34
C PHE A 338 0.98 14.07 37.81
N GLU A 339 0.83 15.00 38.76
CA GLU A 339 1.92 15.79 39.34
C GLU A 339 2.87 14.96 40.22
N GLN A 340 2.46 13.76 40.62
CA GLN A 340 3.21 12.82 41.45
C GLN A 340 3.75 11.61 40.67
N ILE A 341 3.35 11.40 39.41
CA ILE A 341 3.88 10.31 38.58
C ILE A 341 5.36 10.60 38.30
N ASN A 342 6.26 9.72 38.75
CA ASN A 342 7.70 9.89 38.56
C ASN A 342 8.45 8.55 38.52
N GLY A 343 8.61 7.99 37.33
CA GLY A 343 9.41 6.78 37.09
C GLY A 343 8.84 5.50 37.71
N SER A 344 7.55 5.48 38.04
CA SER A 344 6.84 4.32 38.58
C SER A 344 5.47 4.16 37.94
N GLN A 345 4.90 2.96 38.07
CA GLN A 345 3.52 2.66 37.68
C GLN A 345 2.55 3.72 38.22
N ALA A 346 1.72 4.25 37.34
CA ALA A 346 0.76 5.29 37.62
C ALA A 346 -0.60 4.74 38.07
N PHE A 347 -1.03 3.56 37.60
CA PHE A 347 -2.29 2.97 38.05
C PHE A 347 -2.15 2.28 39.42
N THR A 348 -3.11 2.47 40.31
CA THR A 348 -3.18 1.83 41.64
C THR A 348 -4.21 0.70 41.68
N SER A 349 -5.25 0.76 40.85
CA SER A 349 -6.23 -0.33 40.69
C SER A 349 -6.75 -0.37 39.27
N VAL A 350 -7.11 -1.55 38.78
CA VAL A 350 -7.80 -1.75 37.51
C VAL A 350 -8.99 -2.67 37.76
N THR A 351 -10.18 -2.24 37.32
CA THR A 351 -11.43 -2.97 37.52
C THR A 351 -12.11 -3.16 36.17
N GLN A 352 -12.54 -4.39 35.87
CA GLN A 352 -13.40 -4.63 34.72
C GLN A 352 -14.81 -4.07 35.02
N VAL A 353 -15.29 -3.16 34.18
CA VAL A 353 -16.58 -2.48 34.34
C VAL A 353 -17.58 -2.81 33.24
N GLY A 354 -17.17 -3.60 32.25
CA GLY A 354 -18.02 -3.90 31.11
C GLY A 354 -17.41 -4.82 30.07
N THR A 355 -18.09 -4.88 28.92
CA THR A 355 -17.66 -5.55 27.70
C THR A 355 -18.03 -4.71 26.47
N ALA A 356 -17.23 -4.82 25.42
CA ALA A 356 -17.43 -4.17 24.14
C ALA A 356 -17.40 -5.19 22.99
N GLN A 357 -18.19 -4.93 21.96
CA GLN A 357 -18.09 -5.51 20.63
C GLN A 357 -17.93 -4.37 19.62
N LEU A 358 -16.91 -4.48 18.78
CA LEU A 358 -16.57 -3.54 17.75
C LEU A 358 -16.79 -4.23 16.40
N SER A 359 -17.52 -3.58 15.51
CA SER A 359 -17.74 -4.07 14.16
C SER A 359 -17.48 -2.95 13.15
N PHE A 360 -16.70 -3.23 12.12
CA PHE A 360 -16.33 -2.25 11.10
C PHE A 360 -17.10 -2.51 9.80
N SER A 361 -17.58 -1.44 9.17
CA SER A 361 -18.15 -1.48 7.83
C SER A 361 -17.08 -1.26 6.75
N ALA A 362 -17.43 -1.49 5.49
CA ALA A 362 -16.51 -1.37 4.35
C ALA A 362 -15.89 0.04 4.20
N ASP A 363 -16.62 1.09 4.61
CA ASP A 363 -16.15 2.49 4.66
C ASP A 363 -15.28 2.79 5.90
N ARG A 364 -15.01 1.78 6.73
CA ARG A 364 -14.26 1.81 7.98
C ARG A 364 -14.95 2.58 9.12
N SER A 365 -16.26 2.79 9.04
CA SER A 365 -17.06 3.27 10.17
C SER A 365 -17.15 2.19 11.26
N LEU A 366 -17.19 2.60 12.52
CA LEU A 366 -17.21 1.72 13.69
C LEU A 366 -18.62 1.66 14.28
N THR A 367 -19.17 0.46 14.44
CA THR A 367 -20.29 0.21 15.34
C THR A 367 -19.74 -0.34 16.67
N LEU A 368 -19.85 0.45 17.73
CA LEU A 368 -19.47 0.10 19.10
C LEU A 368 -20.73 -0.31 19.88
N SER A 369 -20.88 -1.60 20.13
CA SER A 369 -21.87 -2.14 21.06
C SER A 369 -21.19 -2.39 22.41
N TYR A 370 -21.73 -1.88 23.51
CA TYR A 370 -21.11 -2.06 24.82
C TYR A 370 -22.13 -2.27 25.93
N THR A 371 -21.68 -2.94 27.00
CA THR A 371 -22.34 -2.91 28.31
C THR A 371 -21.36 -2.38 29.33
N VAL A 372 -21.67 -1.26 29.98
CA VAL A 372 -20.86 -0.70 31.08
C VAL A 372 -21.75 -0.53 32.31
N ASN A 373 -21.32 -1.05 33.46
CA ASN A 373 -22.07 -1.04 34.72
C ASN A 373 -23.53 -1.53 34.58
N GLY A 374 -23.76 -2.51 33.69
CA GLY A 374 -25.08 -3.08 33.42
C GLY A 374 -25.95 -2.31 32.41
N VAL A 375 -25.48 -1.17 31.88
CA VAL A 375 -26.20 -0.41 30.84
C VAL A 375 -25.66 -0.76 29.46
N ALA A 376 -26.52 -1.31 28.61
CA ALA A 376 -26.20 -1.63 27.22
C ALA A 376 -26.53 -0.46 26.29
N GLN A 377 -25.65 -0.20 25.32
CA GLN A 377 -25.78 0.85 24.31
C GLN A 377 -25.12 0.41 23.00
N VAL A 378 -25.53 1.05 21.91
CA VAL A 378 -24.92 0.91 20.59
C VAL A 378 -24.65 2.29 20.02
N LYS A 379 -23.42 2.54 19.56
CA LYS A 379 -22.98 3.80 18.96
C LYS A 379 -22.36 3.54 17.60
N THR A 380 -22.74 4.34 16.61
CA THR A 380 -22.04 4.40 15.32
C THR A 380 -21.08 5.59 15.35
N LEU A 381 -19.82 5.33 15.02
CA LEU A 381 -18.73 6.28 15.07
C LEU A 381 -18.02 6.32 13.72
N GLU A 382 -17.64 7.52 13.30
CA GLU A 382 -16.85 7.76 12.10
C GLU A 382 -15.42 8.12 12.46
N ARG A 383 -14.53 8.06 11.48
CA ARG A 383 -13.14 8.49 11.62
C ARG A 383 -13.08 10.00 11.85
N PHE A 384 -12.36 10.45 12.87
CA PHE A 384 -12.15 11.86 13.20
C PHE A 384 -11.17 12.52 12.21
N VAL A 385 -11.71 13.10 11.15
CA VAL A 385 -10.95 13.78 10.08
C VAL A 385 -11.10 15.29 10.24
N PHE A 386 -9.98 15.99 10.42
CA PHE A 386 -9.92 17.45 10.56
C PHE A 386 -8.93 18.13 9.61
N GLY A 387 -8.15 17.34 8.85
CA GLY A 387 -7.32 17.81 7.73
C GLY A 387 -8.02 17.70 6.38
N THR A 388 -7.30 18.03 5.31
CA THR A 388 -7.78 17.92 3.92
C THR A 388 -7.91 16.46 3.44
N THR A 389 -7.11 15.56 4.01
CA THR A 389 -7.15 14.11 3.75
C THR A 389 -7.11 13.34 5.06
N ALA A 390 -7.79 12.21 5.12
CA ALA A 390 -7.67 11.28 6.24
C ALA A 390 -6.38 10.46 6.08
N PRO A 391 -5.51 10.36 7.11
CA PRO A 391 -4.40 9.41 7.08
C PRO A 391 -4.89 7.99 6.78
N ASN A 392 -4.15 7.27 5.96
CA ASN A 392 -4.37 5.84 5.75
C ASN A 392 -3.52 5.07 6.74
N CYS A 393 -4.17 4.35 7.66
CA CYS A 393 -3.47 3.49 8.61
C CYS A 393 -3.45 2.05 8.11
N ILE A 394 -2.26 1.46 8.11
CA ILE A 394 -1.99 0.09 7.69
C ILE A 394 -1.27 -0.66 8.82
N GLY A 395 -1.33 -1.98 8.81
CA GLY A 395 -0.47 -2.80 9.66
C GLY A 395 0.96 -2.78 9.13
N THR A 396 1.97 -2.93 9.97
CA THR A 396 3.36 -3.18 9.54
C THR A 396 4.12 -3.97 10.59
N THR A 397 4.95 -4.91 10.16
CA THR A 397 5.95 -5.60 11.00
C THR A 397 7.32 -4.92 10.93
N SER A 398 7.49 -3.92 10.06
CA SER A 398 8.74 -3.17 9.93
C SER A 398 8.91 -2.14 11.04
N SER A 399 10.15 -1.70 11.25
CA SER A 399 10.46 -0.56 12.11
C SER A 399 9.65 0.68 11.69
N ARG A 400 9.11 1.41 12.67
CA ARG A 400 8.38 2.66 12.45
C ARG A 400 9.24 3.89 12.74
N GLU A 401 10.55 3.73 12.94
CA GLU A 401 11.46 4.85 13.28
C GLU A 401 11.47 5.94 12.20
N ASN A 402 11.26 5.58 10.94
CA ASN A 402 11.20 6.55 9.83
C ASN A 402 9.78 7.11 9.59
N ALA A 403 8.80 6.75 10.43
CA ALA A 403 7.43 7.26 10.27
C ALA A 403 7.38 8.77 10.54
N THR A 404 6.76 9.51 9.63
CA THR A 404 6.57 10.96 9.70
C THR A 404 5.18 11.35 10.20
N ASN A 405 4.21 10.43 10.17
CA ASN A 405 2.92 10.59 10.83
C ASN A 405 2.98 9.97 12.23
N TYR A 406 2.49 10.69 13.24
CA TYR A 406 2.64 10.33 14.65
C TYR A 406 1.34 9.77 15.27
N SER A 407 0.33 9.48 14.44
CA SER A 407 -0.93 8.91 14.91
C SER A 407 -0.69 7.54 15.54
N ASP A 408 -0.95 7.43 16.84
CA ASP A 408 -0.86 6.22 17.65
C ASP A 408 -1.29 6.51 19.10
N LEU A 409 -1.27 5.49 19.96
CA LEU A 409 -1.10 5.71 21.40
C LEU A 409 0.38 5.75 21.75
N TRP A 410 0.72 6.72 22.59
CA TRP A 410 2.03 6.97 23.11
C TRP A 410 2.01 6.87 24.63
N TRP A 411 3.09 6.41 25.22
CA TRP A 411 3.17 6.18 26.66
C TRP A 411 4.61 6.22 27.15
N ASN A 412 4.79 6.28 28.47
CA ASN A 412 6.07 6.05 29.11
C ASN A 412 6.12 4.63 29.68
N SER A 413 7.00 3.77 29.14
CA SER A 413 7.11 2.38 29.59
C SER A 413 7.59 2.21 31.03
N SER A 414 8.24 3.23 31.60
CA SER A 414 8.64 3.25 33.01
C SER A 414 7.51 3.74 33.93
N GLU A 415 6.42 4.25 33.37
CA GLU A 415 5.27 4.79 34.11
C GLU A 415 3.94 4.21 33.57
N PRO A 416 3.77 2.87 33.55
CA PRO A 416 2.54 2.27 33.01
C PRO A 416 1.28 2.79 33.71
N GLY A 417 0.22 3.07 32.95
CA GLY A 417 -1.08 3.51 33.47
C GLY A 417 -1.59 4.85 32.96
N TRP A 418 -0.75 5.63 32.30
CA TRP A 418 -1.13 6.87 31.61
C TRP A 418 -0.65 6.84 30.16
N GLY A 419 -1.24 7.67 29.28
CA GLY A 419 -0.83 7.71 27.87
C GLY A 419 -1.46 8.85 27.07
N LEU A 420 -0.96 9.05 25.86
CA LEU A 420 -1.37 10.07 24.90
C LEU A 420 -1.86 9.40 23.62
N THR A 421 -3.14 9.56 23.32
CA THR A 421 -3.66 9.32 21.99
C THR A 421 -3.30 10.50 21.10
N LEU A 422 -2.64 10.26 19.98
CA LEU A 422 -2.34 11.27 18.98
C LEU A 422 -3.07 10.95 17.66
N ALA A 423 -3.68 11.96 17.06
CA ALA A 423 -4.13 11.95 15.68
C ALA A 423 -3.43 13.08 14.93
N HIS A 424 -2.55 12.73 13.99
CA HIS A 424 -1.71 13.66 13.23
C HIS A 424 -2.27 13.82 11.82
N GLN A 425 -2.70 15.03 11.47
CA GLN A 425 -3.21 15.36 10.13
C GLN A 425 -2.61 16.68 9.63
N GLY A 426 -1.79 16.61 8.57
CA GLY A 426 -1.05 17.77 8.06
C GLY A 426 -0.08 18.31 9.12
N ASP A 427 -0.09 19.63 9.34
CA ASP A 427 0.76 20.30 10.34
C ASP A 427 0.14 20.35 11.75
N VAL A 428 -0.91 19.56 12.02
CA VAL A 428 -1.66 19.59 13.28
C VAL A 428 -1.76 18.21 13.91
N ILE A 429 -1.52 18.16 15.22
CA ILE A 429 -1.79 16.99 16.05
C ILE A 429 -2.94 17.32 17.01
N PHE A 430 -4.01 16.53 16.94
CA PHE A 430 -4.95 16.39 18.04
C PHE A 430 -4.35 15.41 19.06
N ALA A 431 -4.24 15.83 20.32
CA ALA A 431 -3.75 14.97 21.40
C ALA A 431 -4.81 14.80 22.48
N LEU A 432 -4.85 13.62 23.07
CA LEU A 432 -5.68 13.31 24.21
C LEU A 432 -4.86 12.54 25.24
N TRP A 433 -4.71 13.13 26.41
CA TRP A 433 -3.92 12.62 27.51
C TRP A 433 -4.82 12.00 28.57
N TYR A 434 -4.61 10.72 28.85
CA TYR A 434 -5.26 9.99 29.94
C TYR A 434 -4.31 9.91 31.13
N THR A 435 -4.78 10.34 32.29
CA THR A 435 -3.99 10.39 33.52
C THR A 435 -4.91 10.42 34.74
N TYR A 436 -4.37 10.71 35.92
CA TYR A 436 -5.14 10.78 37.17
C TYR A 436 -5.05 12.16 37.79
N GLY A 437 -6.16 12.62 38.38
CA GLY A 437 -6.25 13.86 39.13
C GLY A 437 -6.16 13.63 40.63
N SER A 438 -6.59 14.65 41.40
CA SER A 438 -6.66 14.57 42.85
C SER A 438 -7.48 13.36 43.33
N ALA A 439 -7.07 12.77 44.47
CA ALA A 439 -7.67 11.55 45.02
C ALA A 439 -7.58 10.31 44.10
N GLY A 440 -6.71 10.36 43.08
CA GLY A 440 -6.43 9.25 42.18
C GLY A 440 -7.53 8.92 41.18
N ARG A 441 -8.41 9.89 40.95
CA ARG A 441 -9.50 9.78 39.98
C ARG A 441 -8.95 9.83 38.56
N ASP A 442 -9.41 8.94 37.70
CA ASP A 442 -9.16 9.00 36.27
C ASP A 442 -9.66 10.32 35.66
N GLN A 443 -8.88 10.87 34.72
CA GLN A 443 -9.24 12.06 33.97
C GLN A 443 -8.64 12.00 32.57
N TRP A 444 -9.16 12.87 31.70
CA TRP A 444 -8.56 13.11 30.39
C TRP A 444 -8.43 14.62 30.14
N VAL A 445 -7.40 14.98 29.37
CA VAL A 445 -7.10 16.35 28.95
C VAL A 445 -6.79 16.32 27.46
N SER A 446 -7.37 17.22 26.68
CA SER A 446 -7.14 17.27 25.22
C SER A 446 -6.29 18.47 24.83
N ALA A 447 -5.52 18.36 23.76
CA ALA A 447 -5.09 19.50 22.98
C ALA A 447 -5.72 19.39 21.60
N SER A 448 -6.70 20.25 21.30
CA SER A 448 -7.44 20.18 20.03
C SER A 448 -6.61 20.57 18.81
N SER A 449 -5.54 21.34 18.99
CA SER A 449 -4.65 21.78 17.92
C SER A 449 -3.24 22.04 18.46
N LEU A 450 -2.37 21.03 18.38
CA LEU A 450 -0.94 21.22 18.51
C LEU A 450 -0.38 21.51 17.11
N VAL A 451 0.06 22.74 16.89
CA VAL A 451 0.51 23.22 15.57
C VAL A 451 2.00 23.03 15.44
N ARG A 452 2.44 22.54 14.27
CA ARG A 452 3.85 22.36 13.93
C ARG A 452 4.60 23.69 13.94
N GLN A 453 5.76 23.70 14.58
CA GLN A 453 6.64 24.85 14.72
C GLN A 453 7.84 24.74 13.77
N PRO A 454 8.60 25.84 13.54
CA PRO A 454 9.78 25.81 12.67
C PRO A 454 10.87 24.84 13.12
N ASP A 455 10.96 24.53 14.41
CA ASP A 455 11.90 23.56 14.99
C ASP A 455 11.40 22.09 14.90
N GLY A 456 10.24 21.87 14.27
CA GLY A 456 9.62 20.55 14.13
C GLY A 456 8.81 20.08 15.34
N SER A 457 8.76 20.84 16.44
CA SER A 457 7.88 20.54 17.57
C SER A 457 6.42 20.86 17.26
N TYR A 458 5.49 20.29 18.02
CA TYR A 458 4.07 20.61 17.94
C TYR A 458 3.61 21.24 19.25
N GLN A 459 2.99 22.41 19.20
CA GLN A 459 2.67 23.22 20.39
C GLN A 459 1.23 23.71 20.38
N GLY A 460 0.60 23.78 21.56
CA GLY A 460 -0.75 24.29 21.70
C GLY A 460 -1.27 24.26 23.13
N GLU A 461 -2.56 24.58 23.28
CA GLU A 461 -3.25 24.67 24.56
C GLU A 461 -3.83 23.32 25.00
N LEU A 462 -3.76 23.04 26.30
CA LEU A 462 -4.46 21.93 26.93
C LEU A 462 -5.83 22.40 27.42
N GLN A 463 -6.85 21.59 27.17
CA GLN A 463 -8.24 21.85 27.48
C GLN A 463 -8.82 20.68 28.28
N ARG A 464 -9.65 21.00 29.28
CA ARG A 464 -10.35 19.99 30.09
C ARG A 464 -11.78 20.44 30.35
N PRO A 465 -12.79 19.62 30.02
CA PRO A 465 -14.17 19.95 30.36
C PRO A 465 -14.37 20.10 31.87
N ALA A 466 -15.19 21.07 32.27
CA ALA A 466 -15.58 21.23 33.67
C ALA A 466 -16.52 20.11 34.15
N SER A 467 -17.39 19.63 33.25
CA SER A 467 -18.29 18.50 33.43
C SER A 467 -18.83 18.02 32.07
N GLY A 468 -19.58 16.92 32.07
CA GLY A 468 -20.28 16.43 30.90
C GLY A 468 -21.46 15.51 31.23
N THR A 469 -22.12 15.04 30.19
CA THR A 469 -23.24 14.11 30.25
C THR A 469 -22.73 12.71 30.55
N PRO A 470 -23.24 12.03 31.60
CA PRO A 470 -22.84 10.66 31.92
C PRO A 470 -22.91 9.73 30.72
N LEU A 471 -21.94 8.81 30.59
CA LEU A 471 -21.80 7.90 29.45
C LEU A 471 -23.12 7.23 29.00
N ALA A 472 -23.91 6.76 29.96
CA ALA A 472 -25.18 6.07 29.71
C ALA A 472 -26.29 6.97 29.12
N GLN A 473 -26.12 8.29 29.16
CA GLN A 473 -27.14 9.29 28.82
C GLN A 473 -26.77 10.14 27.60
N ILE A 474 -25.62 9.89 26.97
CA ILE A 474 -25.17 10.65 25.81
C ILE A 474 -26.07 10.32 24.62
N VAL A 475 -26.82 11.32 24.15
CA VAL A 475 -27.66 11.28 22.91
C VAL A 475 -27.53 12.58 22.10
N GLY A 476 -26.53 13.40 22.45
CA GLY A 476 -26.22 14.71 21.90
C GLY A 476 -24.84 15.14 22.40
N PRO A 477 -24.46 16.42 22.29
CA PRO A 477 -23.16 16.91 22.78
C PRO A 477 -22.93 16.49 24.23
N ALA A 478 -21.81 15.82 24.49
CA ALA A 478 -21.49 15.26 25.80
C ALA A 478 -20.91 16.31 26.77
N THR A 479 -20.61 17.51 26.30
CA THR A 479 -20.16 18.63 27.13
C THR A 479 -20.49 19.98 26.49
N THR A 480 -20.13 21.06 27.17
CA THR A 480 -20.29 22.42 26.69
C THR A 480 -19.01 22.90 26.00
N PHE A 481 -19.17 23.53 24.84
CA PHE A 481 -18.09 24.17 24.09
C PHE A 481 -18.18 25.70 24.20
N PRO A 482 -17.05 26.44 24.15
CA PRO A 482 -15.68 25.93 24.05
C PRO A 482 -15.21 25.27 25.36
N VAL A 483 -14.34 24.27 25.24
CA VAL A 483 -13.76 23.58 26.41
C VAL A 483 -12.71 24.51 27.07
N PRO A 484 -12.73 24.69 28.40
CA PRO A 484 -11.79 25.59 29.08
C PRO A 484 -10.33 25.17 28.92
N THR A 485 -9.45 26.15 28.68
CA THR A 485 -8.00 25.98 28.69
C THR A 485 -7.49 25.85 30.13
N VAL A 486 -6.66 24.84 30.38
CA VAL A 486 -6.09 24.49 31.68
C VAL A 486 -4.56 24.40 31.65
N GLY A 487 -3.94 24.68 30.50
CA GLY A 487 -2.53 24.45 30.33
C GLY A 487 -2.00 24.59 28.91
N THR A 488 -0.78 24.13 28.70
CA THR A 488 -0.10 24.06 27.40
C THR A 488 0.65 22.75 27.24
N ALA A 489 0.89 22.34 26.01
CA ALA A 489 1.62 21.13 25.68
C ALA A 489 2.58 21.36 24.50
N ILE A 490 3.72 20.67 24.56
CA ILE A 490 4.72 20.58 23.49
C ILE A 490 5.07 19.11 23.27
N LEU A 491 4.98 18.65 22.02
CA LEU A 491 5.49 17.36 21.58
C LEU A 491 6.75 17.56 20.74
N ARG A 492 7.80 16.80 21.06
CA ARG A 492 9.03 16.72 20.26
C ARG A 492 9.32 15.27 19.93
N PHE A 493 9.43 14.94 18.65
CA PHE A 493 9.72 13.58 18.22
C PHE A 493 11.21 13.46 17.88
N MET A 494 11.87 12.46 18.47
CA MET A 494 13.23 12.09 18.10
C MET A 494 13.24 11.28 16.80
N ASN A 495 12.24 10.40 16.66
CA ASN A 495 11.96 9.62 15.45
C ASN A 495 10.47 9.20 15.46
N GLY A 496 10.06 8.35 14.52
CA GLY A 496 8.69 7.86 14.42
C GLY A 496 8.21 7.00 15.61
N GLU A 497 9.09 6.56 16.51
CA GLU A 497 8.76 5.68 17.64
C GLU A 497 8.98 6.31 19.03
N GLN A 498 9.76 7.38 19.13
CA GLN A 498 10.19 7.98 20.39
C GLN A 498 10.09 9.51 20.37
N GLY A 499 9.73 10.10 21.51
CA GLY A 499 9.64 11.53 21.67
C GLY A 499 9.55 11.99 23.12
N THR A 500 9.24 13.26 23.31
CA THR A 500 9.02 13.88 24.61
C THR A 500 7.70 14.64 24.61
N PHE A 501 6.96 14.50 25.71
CA PHE A 501 5.78 15.28 26.03
C PHE A 501 6.13 16.25 27.17
N GLU A 502 6.14 17.53 26.85
CA GLU A 502 6.29 18.62 27.82
C GLU A 502 4.91 19.25 28.02
N TYR A 503 4.56 19.57 29.26
CA TYR A 503 3.29 20.23 29.54
C TYR A 503 3.37 21.16 30.74
N THR A 504 2.45 22.12 30.77
CA THR A 504 2.00 22.78 31.99
C THR A 504 0.51 22.48 32.14
N LEU A 505 0.09 21.85 33.24
CA LEU A 505 -1.31 21.56 33.56
C LEU A 505 -1.61 22.04 34.97
N ASP A 506 -2.65 22.87 35.14
CA ASP A 506 -3.06 23.41 36.45
C ASP A 506 -1.89 24.07 37.23
N GLY A 507 -0.97 24.71 36.51
CA GLY A 507 0.22 25.35 37.07
C GLY A 507 1.41 24.42 37.36
N VAL A 508 1.28 23.11 37.14
CA VAL A 508 2.36 22.14 37.29
C VAL A 508 3.01 21.88 35.93
N ALA A 509 4.34 22.02 35.86
CA ALA A 509 5.11 21.73 34.65
C ALA A 509 5.94 20.45 34.80
N GLN A 510 5.90 19.58 33.78
CA GLN A 510 6.76 18.40 33.68
C GLN A 510 7.15 18.08 32.24
N THR A 511 8.18 17.23 32.11
CA THR A 511 8.62 16.64 30.84
C THR A 511 8.66 15.12 30.99
N LYS A 512 8.07 14.41 30.04
CA LYS A 512 7.98 12.95 30.02
C LYS A 512 8.55 12.40 28.72
N SER A 513 9.41 11.39 28.80
CA SER A 513 9.76 10.57 27.64
C SER A 513 8.58 9.71 27.24
N ILE A 514 8.28 9.64 25.95
CA ILE A 514 7.20 8.83 25.40
C ILE A 514 7.68 7.99 24.22
N ARG A 515 7.03 6.85 24.04
CA ARG A 515 7.20 5.98 22.88
C ARG A 515 5.87 5.43 22.41
N ARG A 516 5.78 4.92 21.18
CA ARG A 516 4.57 4.23 20.70
C ARG A 516 4.23 3.03 21.60
N PHE A 517 2.95 2.85 21.86
CA PHE A 517 2.43 1.73 22.62
C PHE A 517 2.48 0.46 21.79
N VAL A 518 3.12 -0.58 22.34
CA VAL A 518 3.31 -1.86 21.67
C VAL A 518 3.03 -2.96 22.69
N VAL A 519 2.05 -3.81 22.37
CA VAL A 519 1.60 -4.92 23.23
C VAL A 519 1.73 -6.28 22.57
N VAL A 520 2.02 -6.31 21.26
CA VAL A 520 2.29 -7.54 20.51
C VAL A 520 3.78 -7.69 20.18
N GLY A 521 4.20 -8.92 19.91
CA GLY A 521 5.57 -9.25 19.50
C GLY A 521 6.02 -8.57 18.20
N GLU A 522 7.30 -8.71 17.85
CA GLU A 522 7.88 -8.10 16.64
C GLU A 522 7.28 -8.65 15.34
N GLU A 523 6.91 -9.92 15.33
CA GLU A 523 6.31 -10.61 14.18
C GLU A 523 4.86 -10.17 13.88
N GLN A 524 4.22 -9.46 14.81
CA GLN A 524 2.82 -9.04 14.70
C GLN A 524 2.74 -7.60 14.20
N ALA A 525 1.84 -7.37 13.24
CA ALA A 525 1.67 -6.07 12.61
C ALA A 525 1.23 -5.01 13.63
N LYS A 526 1.86 -3.84 13.62
CA LYS A 526 1.55 -2.64 14.42
C LYS A 526 1.02 -1.55 13.49
N PRO A 527 0.31 -0.52 13.99
CA PRO A 527 -0.18 0.53 13.11
C PRO A 527 0.95 1.42 12.58
N LEU A 528 0.86 1.71 11.29
CA LEU A 528 1.59 2.74 10.58
C LEU A 528 0.58 3.58 9.80
N CYS A 529 0.38 4.83 10.23
CA CYS A 529 -0.43 5.78 9.49
C CYS A 529 0.46 6.56 8.52
N ILE A 530 -0.03 6.79 7.31
CA ILE A 530 0.63 7.55 6.26
C ILE A 530 -0.32 8.61 5.73
N GLN A 531 0.22 9.79 5.42
CA GLN A 531 -0.53 10.92 4.89
C GLN A 531 0.34 11.74 3.96
#